data_AF-A0A3P7NYP2-F1
#
_entry.id   AF-A0A3P7NYP2-F1
#
_cell.length_a   1.000
_cell.length_b   1.000
_cell.length_c   1.000
_cell.angle_alpha   90.00
_cell.angle_beta   90.00
_cell.angle_gamma   90.00
#
_symmetry.space_group_name_H-M   'P 1'
#
loop_
_entity.id
_entity.type
_entity.pdbx_description
1 polymer ?
#
loop_
_entity_poly.entity_id
_entity_poly.type
_entity_poly.pdbx_seq_one_letter_code
_entity_poly.pdbx_strand_id
1 'polypeptide(L)'
;MLRPIFLKFFIQNFSPLYSIFCVQVELKNAVAELPMGLETHMQEGGANFSVGQRQLICLARALLRQSRILVIDEATANVDPVTDSLIQRTIKECFRDATVLTIAHRLHTIMDSDRVMVFENGKLIEFDHPYTLLCQTNSAFSALALETGEGYAQQLKRIAAVSYNMKKGNKSNS
;
A
#
# COMPACT_ATOMS: atom_id res chain seq x y z
N MET A 1 3.46 -10.75 -14.26
CA MET A 1 2.77 -11.84 -15.00
C MET A 1 2.71 -13.08 -14.11
N LEU A 2 1.55 -13.35 -13.50
CA LEU A 2 1.32 -14.51 -12.62
C LEU A 2 1.06 -15.74 -13.49
N ARG A 3 1.99 -16.72 -13.50
CA ARG A 3 1.76 -17.99 -14.20
C ARG A 3 0.92 -18.94 -13.33
N PRO A 4 -0.08 -19.65 -13.89
CA PRO A 4 -0.99 -20.54 -13.15
C PRO A 4 -0.29 -21.61 -12.30
N ILE A 5 0.87 -22.11 -12.77
CA ILE A 5 1.66 -23.15 -12.09
C ILE A 5 2.24 -22.68 -10.75
N PHE A 6 2.56 -21.39 -10.61
CA PHE A 6 3.19 -20.87 -9.41
C PHE A 6 2.24 -20.72 -8.21
N LEU A 7 0.93 -20.69 -8.44
CA LEU A 7 -0.05 -20.54 -7.35
C LEU A 7 -0.46 -21.88 -6.73
N LYS A 8 -0.56 -22.94 -7.56
CA LYS A 8 -0.91 -24.29 -7.11
C LYS A 8 0.11 -24.88 -6.12
N PHE A 9 1.40 -24.59 -6.34
CA PHE A 9 2.47 -24.99 -5.41
C PHE A 9 2.42 -24.25 -4.06
N PHE A 10 1.89 -23.02 -4.06
CA PHE A 10 1.94 -22.11 -2.93
C PHE A 10 0.78 -22.30 -1.95
N ILE A 11 -0.38 -22.74 -2.43
CA ILE A 11 -1.56 -22.99 -1.58
C ILE A 11 -1.50 -24.38 -0.92
N GLN A 12 -0.95 -25.39 -1.61
CA GLN A 12 -1.02 -26.79 -1.14
C GLN A 12 0.07 -27.21 -0.13
N ASN A 13 1.11 -26.41 0.14
CA ASN A 13 2.26 -26.84 0.96
C ASN A 13 2.33 -26.27 2.40
N PHE A 14 1.38 -25.44 2.84
CA PHE A 14 1.46 -24.78 4.16
C PHE A 14 0.07 -24.69 4.83
N SER A 15 -0.44 -25.83 5.31
CA SER A 15 -1.84 -25.95 5.74
C SER A 15 -2.26 -25.13 6.98
N PRO A 16 -1.44 -24.92 8.04
CA PRO A 16 -1.90 -24.18 9.23
C PRO A 16 -1.61 -22.68 9.19
N LEU A 17 -0.59 -22.22 8.45
CA LEU A 17 -0.22 -20.80 8.42
C LEU A 17 -1.17 -19.95 7.54
N TYR A 18 -1.80 -20.56 6.53
CA TYR A 18 -2.53 -19.84 5.47
C TYR A 18 -3.97 -19.44 5.86
N SER A 19 -4.56 -20.05 6.89
CA SER A 19 -5.90 -19.69 7.39
C SER A 19 -5.87 -18.39 8.21
N ILE A 20 -4.85 -18.23 9.08
CA ILE A 20 -4.53 -16.97 9.79
C ILE A 20 -4.24 -15.85 8.79
N PHE A 21 -3.71 -16.23 7.63
CA PHE A 21 -3.22 -15.33 6.62
C PHE A 21 -4.31 -14.72 5.73
N CYS A 22 -5.32 -15.51 5.34
CA CYS A 22 -6.51 -14.99 4.65
C CYS A 22 -7.32 -14.01 5.53
N VAL A 23 -7.16 -14.12 6.85
CA VAL A 23 -7.71 -13.15 7.82
C VAL A 23 -6.89 -11.86 7.82
N GLN A 24 -5.56 -11.94 7.75
CA GLN A 24 -4.68 -10.76 7.79
C GLN A 24 -4.77 -9.85 6.56
N VAL A 25 -5.09 -10.39 5.38
CA VAL A 25 -5.25 -9.59 4.14
C VAL A 25 -6.72 -9.46 3.71
N GLU A 26 -7.67 -9.77 4.60
CA GLU A 26 -9.12 -9.74 4.37
C GLU A 26 -9.62 -10.47 3.09
N LEU A 27 -8.85 -11.45 2.59
CA LEU A 27 -9.24 -12.28 1.44
C LEU A 27 -10.29 -13.35 1.78
N LYS A 28 -10.66 -13.50 3.05
CA LYS A 28 -11.57 -14.55 3.53
C LYS A 28 -12.88 -14.61 2.75
N ASN A 29 -13.51 -13.46 2.51
CA ASN A 29 -14.80 -13.42 1.80
C ASN A 29 -14.62 -13.76 0.31
N ALA A 30 -13.62 -13.15 -0.34
CA ALA A 30 -13.31 -13.43 -1.74
C ALA A 30 -12.97 -14.91 -1.98
N VAL A 31 -12.28 -15.56 -1.03
CA VAL A 31 -11.98 -16.99 -1.10
C VAL A 31 -13.22 -17.85 -0.83
N ALA A 32 -14.09 -17.45 0.11
CA ALA A 32 -15.32 -18.17 0.43
C ALA A 32 -16.33 -18.18 -0.73
N GLU A 33 -16.32 -17.14 -1.57
CA GLU A 33 -17.16 -17.04 -2.78
C GLU A 33 -16.66 -17.94 -3.92
N LEU A 34 -15.46 -18.50 -3.84
CA LEU A 34 -14.92 -19.35 -4.90
C LEU A 34 -15.49 -20.78 -4.80
N PRO A 35 -15.81 -21.45 -5.93
CA PRO A 35 -16.44 -22.77 -5.93
C PRO A 35 -15.68 -23.85 -5.17
N MET A 36 -14.34 -23.76 -5.16
CA MET A 36 -13.45 -24.71 -4.48
C MET A 36 -12.64 -24.02 -3.37
N GLY A 37 -13.06 -22.83 -2.92
CA GLY A 37 -12.31 -22.03 -1.97
C GLY A 37 -10.87 -21.79 -2.44
N LEU A 38 -9.91 -22.09 -1.56
CA LEU A 38 -8.48 -21.98 -1.85
C LEU A 38 -7.98 -22.93 -2.96
N GLU A 39 -8.67 -24.04 -3.20
CA GLU A 39 -8.31 -25.00 -4.27
C GLU A 39 -8.80 -24.55 -5.66
N THR A 40 -9.44 -23.38 -5.75
CA THR A 40 -9.94 -22.85 -7.01
C THR A 40 -8.80 -22.55 -7.98
N HIS A 41 -8.90 -23.11 -9.18
CA HIS A 41 -7.91 -22.91 -10.22
C HIS A 41 -7.89 -21.43 -10.68
N MET A 42 -6.69 -20.82 -10.65
CA MET A 42 -6.49 -19.48 -11.18
C MET A 42 -6.39 -19.54 -12.71
N GLN A 43 -7.26 -18.80 -13.39
CA GLN A 43 -7.22 -18.66 -14.86
C GLN A 43 -5.98 -17.86 -15.30
N GLU A 44 -5.61 -17.94 -16.58
CA GLU A 44 -4.47 -17.19 -17.11
C GLU A 44 -4.58 -15.69 -16.77
N GLY A 45 -3.48 -15.12 -16.26
CA GLY A 45 -3.45 -13.73 -15.82
C GLY A 45 -4.32 -13.39 -14.60
N GLY A 46 -4.95 -14.38 -13.95
CA GLY A 46 -5.89 -14.16 -12.85
C GLY A 46 -7.19 -13.50 -13.32
N ALA A 47 -7.68 -13.86 -14.52
CA ALA A 47 -8.89 -13.32 -15.11
C ALA A 47 -10.16 -13.54 -14.27
N ASN A 48 -10.17 -14.58 -13.42
CA ASN A 48 -11.25 -14.89 -12.49
C ASN A 48 -11.23 -14.06 -11.19
N PHE A 49 -10.34 -13.08 -11.06
CA PHE A 49 -10.24 -12.17 -9.91
C PHE A 49 -10.32 -10.72 -10.35
N SER A 50 -10.93 -9.88 -9.51
CA SER A 50 -10.90 -8.43 -9.69
C SER A 50 -9.47 -7.89 -9.57
N VAL A 51 -9.25 -6.66 -10.07
CA VAL A 51 -7.93 -5.99 -9.94
C VAL A 51 -7.52 -5.89 -8.47
N GLY A 52 -8.43 -5.51 -7.58
CA GLY A 52 -8.18 -5.41 -6.13
C GLY A 52 -7.90 -6.76 -5.48
N GLN A 53 -8.65 -7.81 -5.84
CA GLN A 53 -8.38 -9.16 -5.35
C GLN A 53 -6.99 -9.66 -5.79
N ARG A 54 -6.59 -9.39 -7.03
CA ARG A 54 -5.23 -9.72 -7.51
C ARG A 54 -4.15 -8.98 -6.70
N GLN A 55 -4.38 -7.73 -6.33
CA GLN A 55 -3.44 -6.99 -5.46
C GLN A 55 -3.36 -7.60 -4.06
N LEU A 56 -4.49 -7.93 -3.45
CA LEU A 56 -4.51 -8.59 -2.15
C LEU A 56 -3.77 -9.93 -2.20
N ILE A 57 -3.94 -10.72 -3.28
CA ILE A 57 -3.17 -11.96 -3.50
C ILE A 57 -1.66 -11.68 -3.65
N CYS A 58 -1.27 -10.60 -4.34
CA CYS A 58 0.14 -10.20 -4.44
C CYS A 58 0.71 -9.77 -3.09
N LEU A 59 -0.04 -8.99 -2.31
CA LEU A 59 0.33 -8.57 -0.95
C LEU A 59 0.48 -9.80 -0.04
N ALA A 60 -0.46 -10.73 -0.15
CA ALA A 60 -0.41 -12.03 0.47
C ALA A 60 0.91 -12.77 0.17
N ARG A 61 1.31 -12.83 -1.10
CA ARG A 61 2.58 -13.46 -1.49
C ARG A 61 3.80 -12.75 -0.90
N ALA A 62 3.79 -11.42 -0.86
CA ALA A 62 4.91 -10.63 -0.34
C ALA A 62 5.12 -10.83 1.16
N LEU A 63 4.03 -10.94 1.92
CA LEU A 63 4.04 -11.24 3.35
C LEU A 63 4.54 -12.65 3.66
N LEU A 64 4.06 -13.66 2.92
CA LEU A 64 4.51 -15.05 3.12
C LEU A 64 6.00 -15.23 2.81
N ARG A 65 6.52 -14.42 1.89
CA ARG A 65 7.95 -14.38 1.58
C ARG A 65 8.76 -13.58 2.61
N GLN A 66 8.12 -12.95 3.60
CA GLN A 66 8.76 -12.04 4.57
C GLN A 66 9.65 -11.00 3.89
N SER A 67 9.11 -10.37 2.84
CA SER A 67 9.88 -9.45 2.01
C SER A 67 10.31 -8.22 2.82
N ARG A 68 11.63 -7.99 2.93
CA ARG A 68 12.20 -6.85 3.67
C ARG A 68 12.01 -5.51 2.95
N ILE A 69 11.78 -5.55 1.65
CA ILE A 69 11.51 -4.38 0.80
C ILE A 69 10.28 -4.67 -0.04
N LEU A 70 9.29 -3.79 0.04
CA LEU A 70 8.05 -3.82 -0.73
C LEU A 70 8.01 -2.59 -1.63
N VAL A 71 7.82 -2.79 -2.92
CA VAL A 71 7.61 -1.68 -3.88
C VAL A 71 6.17 -1.72 -4.35
N ILE A 72 5.48 -0.60 -4.20
CA ILE A 72 4.08 -0.42 -4.57
C ILE A 72 4.03 0.63 -5.66
N ASP A 73 3.51 0.23 -6.81
CA ASP A 73 3.31 1.12 -7.96
C ASP A 73 1.83 1.50 -8.02
N GLU A 74 1.48 2.73 -7.65
CA GLU A 74 0.10 3.23 -7.57
C GLU A 74 -0.49 3.56 -8.96
N ALA A 75 -0.15 2.77 -9.99
CA ALA A 75 -0.88 2.68 -11.26
C ALA A 75 -2.15 1.79 -11.14
N THR A 76 -2.62 1.57 -9.91
CA THR A 76 -3.71 0.65 -9.56
C THR A 76 -5.02 1.36 -9.24
N ALA A 77 -5.22 2.55 -9.81
CA ALA A 77 -6.40 3.41 -9.66
C ALA A 77 -7.76 2.77 -10.04
N ASN A 78 -7.75 1.53 -10.56
CA ASN A 78 -8.95 0.76 -10.90
C ASN A 78 -9.47 -0.10 -9.74
N VAL A 79 -9.05 0.18 -8.51
CA VAL A 79 -9.56 -0.48 -7.30
C VAL A 79 -10.51 0.45 -6.57
N ASP A 80 -11.61 -0.11 -6.08
CA ASP A 80 -12.61 0.67 -5.35
C ASP A 80 -12.02 1.26 -4.05
N PRO A 81 -12.54 2.41 -3.58
CA PRO A 81 -11.98 3.09 -2.40
C PRO A 81 -11.97 2.25 -1.11
N VAL A 82 -12.90 1.29 -0.98
CA VAL A 82 -13.00 0.42 0.19
C VAL A 82 -11.85 -0.58 0.18
N THR A 83 -11.63 -1.27 -0.94
CA THR A 83 -10.53 -2.21 -1.12
C THR A 83 -9.17 -1.52 -1.07
N ASP A 84 -9.05 -0.29 -1.58
CA ASP A 84 -7.80 0.49 -1.48
C ASP A 84 -7.46 0.81 0.00
N SER A 85 -8.44 1.27 0.77
CA SER A 85 -8.27 1.55 2.21
C SER A 85 -7.84 0.30 2.97
N LEU A 86 -8.42 -0.85 2.62
CA LEU A 86 -8.05 -2.14 3.18
C LEU A 86 -6.60 -2.53 2.85
N ILE A 87 -6.21 -2.41 1.58
CA ILE A 87 -4.84 -2.70 1.13
C ILE A 87 -3.84 -1.83 1.93
N GLN A 88 -4.11 -0.52 2.03
CA GLN A 88 -3.26 0.42 2.77
C GLN A 88 -3.14 0.08 4.25
N ARG A 89 -4.24 -0.30 4.91
CA ARG A 89 -4.22 -0.78 6.31
C ARG A 89 -3.37 -2.04 6.45
N THR A 90 -3.60 -3.02 5.58
CA THR A 90 -2.89 -4.30 5.59
C THR A 90 -1.39 -4.10 5.42
N ILE A 91 -0.98 -3.20 4.52
CA ILE A 91 0.44 -2.85 4.32
C ILE A 91 1.04 -2.31 5.62
N LYS A 92 0.39 -1.32 6.26
CA LYS A 92 0.88 -0.69 7.49
C LYS A 92 0.99 -1.65 8.66
N GLU A 93 0.04 -2.56 8.80
CA GLU A 93 0.01 -3.53 9.90
C GLU A 93 1.01 -4.66 9.68
N CYS A 94 1.05 -5.22 8.48
CA CYS A 94 1.78 -6.45 8.22
C CYS A 94 3.24 -6.22 7.77
N PHE A 95 3.58 -5.02 7.29
CA PHE A 95 4.93 -4.65 6.83
C PHE A 95 5.60 -3.58 7.70
N ARG A 96 5.22 -3.47 8.97
CA ARG A 96 5.79 -2.48 9.91
C ARG A 96 7.33 -2.52 9.99
N ASP A 97 7.92 -3.71 9.89
CA ASP A 97 9.37 -3.91 9.98
C ASP A 97 10.07 -3.99 8.60
N ALA A 98 9.33 -3.77 7.51
CA ALA A 98 9.86 -3.77 6.16
C ALA A 98 9.91 -2.35 5.57
N THR A 99 10.82 -2.12 4.62
CA THR A 99 10.86 -0.87 3.86
C THR A 99 9.79 -0.90 2.77
N VAL A 100 8.84 0.02 2.83
CA VAL A 100 7.79 0.17 1.81
C VAL A 100 8.09 1.42 0.97
N LEU A 101 8.30 1.22 -0.33
CA LEU A 101 8.45 2.28 -1.31
C LEU A 101 7.18 2.36 -2.16
N THR A 102 6.43 3.45 -2.02
CA THR A 102 5.19 3.68 -2.78
C THR A 102 5.41 4.79 -3.80
N ILE A 103 5.18 4.48 -5.07
CA ILE A 103 5.04 5.48 -6.14
C ILE A 103 3.59 5.91 -6.12
N ALA A 104 3.29 7.13 -5.68
CA ALA A 104 1.91 7.56 -5.45
C ALA A 104 1.39 8.51 -6.52
N HIS A 105 0.14 8.30 -6.93
CA HIS A 105 -0.62 9.22 -7.77
C HIS A 105 -1.67 10.01 -6.97
N ARG A 106 -2.10 9.50 -5.80
CA ARG A 106 -3.05 10.18 -4.92
C ARG A 106 -2.34 10.64 -3.66
N LEU A 107 -2.16 11.96 -3.52
CA LEU A 107 -1.42 12.54 -2.39
C LEU A 107 -1.86 12.06 -1.00
N HIS A 108 -3.14 11.74 -0.79
CA HIS A 108 -3.61 11.22 0.50
C HIS A 108 -2.96 9.91 0.97
N THR A 109 -2.51 9.02 0.05
CA THR A 109 -1.93 7.72 0.42
C THR A 109 -0.55 7.87 1.07
N ILE A 110 0.15 8.97 0.77
CA ILE A 110 1.52 9.22 1.21
C ILE A 110 1.62 10.23 2.37
N MET A 111 0.51 10.82 2.82
CA MET A 111 0.54 11.83 3.89
C MET A 111 1.03 11.30 5.24
N ASP A 112 0.97 10.00 5.47
CA ASP A 112 1.48 9.36 6.68
C ASP A 112 2.77 8.55 6.45
N SER A 113 3.39 8.69 5.29
CA SER A 113 4.72 8.13 5.00
C SER A 113 5.78 8.72 5.92
N ASP A 114 6.88 7.98 6.15
CA ASP A 114 8.02 8.48 6.93
C ASP A 114 8.71 9.64 6.23
N ARG A 115 8.85 9.54 4.91
CA ARG A 115 9.42 10.54 4.02
C ARG A 115 8.79 10.44 2.64
N VAL A 116 8.76 11.56 1.92
CA VAL A 116 8.34 11.66 0.53
C VAL A 116 9.51 12.15 -0.31
N MET A 117 9.68 11.55 -1.48
CA MET A 117 10.66 11.96 -2.49
C MET A 117 9.91 12.65 -3.63
N VAL A 118 10.31 13.87 -3.98
CA VAL A 118 9.81 14.56 -5.18
C VAL A 118 10.91 14.57 -6.24
N PHE A 119 10.56 14.07 -7.42
CA PHE A 119 11.46 14.04 -8.56
C PHE A 119 11.00 15.04 -9.62
N GLU A 120 11.95 15.79 -10.17
CA GLU A 120 11.75 16.68 -11.32
C GLU A 120 12.89 16.48 -12.31
N ASN A 121 12.55 16.28 -13.60
CA ASN A 121 13.53 16.08 -14.68
C ASN A 121 14.59 15.00 -14.38
N GLY A 122 14.16 13.90 -13.76
CA GLY A 122 15.03 12.77 -13.39
C GLY A 122 15.94 13.01 -12.19
N LYS A 123 15.77 14.12 -11.46
CA LYS A 123 16.55 14.47 -10.27
C LYS A 123 15.65 14.52 -9.04
N LEU A 124 16.18 14.06 -7.91
CA LEU A 124 15.54 14.22 -6.60
C LEU A 124 15.69 15.68 -6.16
N ILE A 125 14.58 16.40 -6.04
CA ILE A 125 14.57 17.81 -5.66
C ILE A 125 14.17 18.03 -4.20
N GLU A 126 13.35 17.13 -3.64
CA GLU A 126 12.91 17.20 -2.24
C GLU A 126 12.88 15.81 -1.59
N PHE A 127 13.27 15.75 -0.32
CA PHE A 127 13.22 14.53 0.46
C PHE A 127 13.07 14.80 1.96
N ASP A 128 11.84 14.79 2.46
CA ASP A 128 11.55 14.97 3.88
C ASP A 128 10.17 14.41 4.23
N HIS A 129 9.75 14.54 5.50
CA HIS A 129 8.41 14.20 5.95
C HIS A 129 7.36 15.07 5.22
N PRO A 130 6.21 14.50 4.79
CA PRO A 130 5.16 15.23 4.09
C PRO A 130 4.79 16.57 4.74
N TYR A 131 4.62 16.58 6.06
CA TYR A 131 4.30 17.79 6.82
C TYR A 131 5.36 18.90 6.70
N THR A 132 6.65 18.55 6.73
CA THR A 132 7.74 19.53 6.62
C THR A 132 7.71 20.17 5.24
N LEU A 133 7.57 19.35 4.18
CA LEU A 133 7.47 19.82 2.80
C LEU A 133 6.24 20.72 2.59
N LEU A 134 5.07 20.32 3.12
CA LEU A 134 3.82 21.12 3.05
C LEU A 134 3.85 22.42 3.88
N CYS A 135 4.82 22.60 4.76
CA CYS A 135 5.02 23.85 5.50
C CYS A 135 5.96 24.82 4.78
N GLN A 136 6.73 24.36 3.80
CA GLN A 136 7.66 25.19 3.05
C GLN A 136 6.94 25.89 1.91
N THR A 137 7.05 27.22 1.86
CA THR A 137 6.37 28.06 0.86
C THR A 137 6.90 27.83 -0.57
N ASN A 138 8.16 27.44 -0.71
CA ASN A 138 8.80 27.17 -2.01
C ASN A 138 8.91 25.66 -2.31
N SER A 139 8.11 24.81 -1.65
CA SER A 139 8.18 23.37 -1.89
C SER A 139 7.40 22.96 -3.13
N ALA A 140 8.03 22.15 -3.99
CA ALA A 140 7.39 21.50 -5.13
C ALA A 140 6.26 20.57 -4.66
N PHE A 141 6.45 19.85 -3.56
CA PHE A 141 5.39 19.06 -2.95
C PHE A 141 4.20 19.91 -2.48
N SER A 142 4.46 21.09 -1.89
CA SER A 142 3.40 22.01 -1.50
C SER A 142 2.63 22.54 -2.72
N ALA A 143 3.32 22.83 -3.82
CA ALA A 143 2.68 23.24 -5.08
C ALA A 143 1.77 22.13 -5.63
N LEU A 144 2.25 20.88 -5.68
CA LEU A 144 1.46 19.71 -6.09
C LEU A 144 0.20 19.53 -5.22
N ALA A 145 0.30 19.76 -3.92
CA ALA A 145 -0.86 19.70 -3.04
C ALA A 145 -1.86 20.83 -3.34
N LEU A 146 -1.39 22.04 -3.63
CA LEU A 146 -2.28 23.18 -3.95
C LEU A 146 -3.01 22.99 -5.29
N GLU A 147 -2.42 22.30 -6.27
CA GLU A 147 -3.07 21.95 -7.54
C GLU A 147 -4.33 21.09 -7.36
N THR A 148 -4.42 20.34 -6.27
CA THR A 148 -5.61 19.56 -5.92
C THR A 148 -6.74 20.40 -5.29
N GLY A 149 -6.50 21.70 -5.08
CA GLY A 149 -7.43 22.67 -4.50
C GLY A 149 -7.13 23.00 -3.04
N GLU A 150 -7.29 24.27 -2.64
CA GLU A 150 -6.91 24.78 -1.31
C GLU A 150 -7.56 24.02 -0.14
N GLY A 151 -8.86 23.69 -0.27
CA GLY A 151 -9.58 22.96 0.76
C GLY A 151 -9.01 21.56 1.00
N TYR A 152 -8.64 20.86 -0.07
CA TYR A 152 -8.04 19.53 0.01
C TYR A 152 -6.59 19.59 0.46
N ALA A 153 -5.81 20.55 -0.02
CA ALA A 153 -4.45 20.81 0.44
C ALA A 153 -4.39 21.03 1.97
N GLN A 154 -5.34 21.81 2.51
CA GLN A 154 -5.44 22.04 3.96
C GLN A 154 -5.80 20.74 4.71
N GLN A 155 -6.62 19.87 4.13
CA GLN A 155 -6.92 18.55 4.70
C GLN A 155 -5.68 17.65 4.69
N LEU A 156 -4.94 17.57 3.58
CA LEU A 156 -3.69 16.81 3.47
C LEU A 156 -2.66 17.27 4.51
N LYS A 157 -2.52 18.59 4.68
CA LYS A 157 -1.63 19.19 5.69
C LYS A 157 -2.01 18.81 7.12
N ARG A 158 -3.30 18.73 7.44
CA ARG A 158 -3.78 18.25 8.75
C ARG A 158 -3.42 16.78 8.97
N ILE A 159 -3.65 15.91 7.98
CA ILE A 159 -3.31 14.48 8.06
C ILE A 159 -1.80 14.32 8.28
N ALA A 160 -0.99 15.03 7.50
CA ALA A 160 0.45 15.00 7.62
C ALA A 160 0.95 15.51 8.99
N ALA A 161 0.32 16.55 9.54
CA ALA A 161 0.66 17.08 10.86
C ALA A 161 0.42 16.05 11.98
N VAL A 162 -0.69 15.32 11.93
CA VAL A 162 -1.00 14.25 12.89
C VAL A 162 0.08 13.17 12.84
N SER A 163 0.41 12.67 11.65
CA SER A 163 1.46 11.68 11.45
C SER A 163 2.82 12.16 11.99
N TYR A 164 3.20 13.41 11.68
CA TYR A 164 4.45 14.01 12.12
C TYR A 164 4.59 14.04 13.64
N ASN A 165 3.53 14.47 14.34
CA ASN A 165 3.53 14.57 15.79
C ASN A 165 3.56 13.19 16.46
N MET A 166 2.83 12.21 15.93
CA MET A 166 2.89 10.83 16.44
C MET A 166 4.31 10.26 16.35
N LYS A 167 5.00 10.47 15.22
CA LYS A 167 6.37 9.97 15.02
C LYS A 167 7.40 10.72 15.87
N LYS A 168 7.19 12.02 16.13
CA LYS A 168 8.07 12.82 16.98
C LYS A 168 7.95 12.41 18.46
N GLY A 169 6.74 12.14 18.95
CA GLY A 169 6.49 11.67 20.32
C GLY A 169 7.09 10.30 20.63
N ASN A 170 7.16 9.40 19.63
CA ASN A 170 7.79 8.09 19.80
C ASN A 170 9.33 8.16 19.88
N LYS A 171 9.96 9.18 19.26
CA LYS A 171 11.43 9.36 19.30
C LYS A 171 11.95 9.96 20.61
N SER A 172 11.10 10.64 21.39
CA SER A 172 11.48 11.18 22.71
C SER A 172 11.46 10.15 23.84
N ASN A 173 10.92 8.94 23.60
CA ASN A 173 10.81 7.86 24.58
C ASN A 173 11.76 6.67 24.29
N SER A 174 12.80 6.86 23.47
CA SER A 174 13.89 5.89 23.20
C SER A 174 15.24 6.59 23.30
#